data_AF-A0A645IJ89-F1
#
_entry.id   AF-A0A645IJ89-F1
#
_cell.length_a   1.000
_cell.length_b   1.000
_cell.length_c   1.000
_cell.angle_alpha   90.00
_cell.angle_beta   90.00
_cell.angle_gamma   90.00
#
_symmetry.space_group_name_H-M   'P 1'
#
loop_
_entity.id
_entity.type
_entity.pdbx_description
1 polymer ?
#
loop_
_entity_poly.entity_id
_entity_poly.type
_entity_poly.pdbx_seq_one_letter_code
_entity_poly.pdbx_strand_id
1 'polypeptide(L)'
;MIFFLYMYVCFASAVYVPELWPTHLRLRGSGFVNAVGRIVAVFTPYGVAILLTRYGSVTVFIVLGVMLVLCALILFCFGIETRKVSLEEISALA
;
A
#
# COMPACT_ATOMS: atom_id res chain seq x y z
N MET A 1 19.49 5.42 8.24
CA MET A 1 18.54 5.77 7.15
C MET A 1 17.41 4.76 7.02
N ILE A 2 17.71 3.47 6.79
CA ILE A 2 16.69 2.41 6.66
C ILE A 2 15.73 2.32 7.87
N PHE A 3 16.24 2.45 9.09
CA PHE A 3 15.40 2.40 10.31
C PHE A 3 14.27 3.44 10.30
N PHE A 4 14.60 4.71 10.01
CA PHE A 4 13.61 5.80 9.97
C PHE A 4 12.59 5.61 8.85
N LEU A 5 13.04 5.17 7.68
CA LEU A 5 12.19 4.93 6.52
C LEU A 5 11.21 3.79 6.79
N TYR A 6 11.70 2.70 7.39
CA TYR A 6 10.87 1.56 7.78
C TYR A 6 9.84 1.93 8.84
N MET A 7 10.26 2.67 9.87
CA MET A 7 9.37 3.20 10.91
C MET A 7 8.24 4.03 10.30
N TYR A 8 8.59 4.98 9.42
CA TYR A 8 7.60 5.84 8.75
C TYR A 8 6.57 5.03 7.95
N VAL A 9 7.03 4.09 7.12
CA VAL A 9 6.14 3.27 6.27
C VAL A 9 5.23 2.37 7.12
N CYS A 10 5.76 1.74 8.16
CA CYS A 10 4.98 0.90 9.07
C CYS A 10 3.93 1.72 9.84
N PHE A 11 4.29 2.88 10.37
CA PHE A 11 3.33 3.74 11.07
C PHE A 11 2.27 4.30 10.14
N ALA A 12 2.68 4.82 8.97
CA ALA A 12 1.74 5.38 7.99
C ALA A 12 0.72 4.31 7.55
N SER A 13 1.17 3.10 7.21
CA SER A 13 0.27 2.02 6.79
C SER A 13 -0.59 1.47 7.94
N ALA A 14 -0.03 1.29 9.14
CA ALA A 14 -0.77 0.74 10.28
C ALA A 14 -1.88 1.67 10.78
N VAL A 15 -1.73 2.99 10.60
CA VAL A 15 -2.73 4.00 11.00
C VAL A 15 -3.72 4.27 9.86
N TYR A 16 -3.23 4.47 8.64
CA TYR A 16 -4.08 4.83 7.50
C TYR A 16 -5.07 3.73 7.11
N VAL A 17 -4.63 2.47 7.09
CA VAL A 17 -5.47 1.34 6.68
C VAL A 17 -6.73 1.20 7.55
N PRO A 18 -6.66 1.15 8.90
CA PRO A 18 -7.86 1.04 9.73
C PRO A 18 -8.72 2.31 9.78
N GLU A 19 -8.15 3.50 9.52
CA GLU A 19 -8.90 4.76 9.46
C GLU A 19 -9.83 4.84 8.26
N LEU A 20 -9.53 4.11 7.18
CA LEU A 20 -10.37 4.05 5.98
C LEU A 20 -11.69 3.29 6.21
N TRP A 21 -11.76 2.43 7.24
CA TRP A 21 -12.90 1.54 7.48
C TRP A 21 -13.78 1.99 8.66
N PRO A 22 -15.11 1.88 8.55
CA PRO A 22 -16.04 2.14 9.66
C PRO A 22 -15.79 1.18 10.82
N THR A 23 -16.07 1.63 12.05
CA THR A 23 -15.71 0.94 13.30
C THR A 23 -16.15 -0.53 13.34
N HIS A 24 -17.30 -0.85 12.75
CA HIS A 24 -17.87 -2.21 12.72
C HIS A 24 -17.10 -3.17 11.80
N LEU A 25 -16.42 -2.66 10.77
CA LEU A 25 -15.71 -3.47 9.76
C LEU A 25 -14.18 -3.31 9.81
N ARG A 26 -13.66 -2.41 10.64
CA ARG A 26 -12.23 -2.08 10.74
C ARG A 26 -11.31 -3.30 10.85
N LEU A 27 -11.62 -4.24 11.74
CA LEU A 27 -10.79 -5.44 11.92
C LEU A 27 -10.83 -6.37 10.70
N ARG A 28 -11.98 -6.49 10.03
CA ARG A 28 -12.14 -7.33 8.83
C ARG A 28 -11.47 -6.70 7.61
N GLY A 29 -11.66 -5.40 7.40
CA GLY A 29 -11.05 -4.64 6.31
C GLY A 29 -9.53 -4.67 6.37
N SER A 30 -8.96 -4.30 7.52
CA SER A 30 -7.50 -4.34 7.72
C SER A 30 -6.93 -5.75 7.60
N GLY A 31 -7.64 -6.76 8.13
CA GLY A 31 -7.23 -8.17 8.01
C GLY A 31 -7.19 -8.65 6.55
N PHE A 32 -8.21 -8.31 5.76
CA PHE A 32 -8.29 -8.67 4.34
C PHE A 32 -7.15 -8.03 3.53
N VAL A 33 -6.93 -6.72 3.69
CA VAL A 33 -5.85 -5.99 2.99
C VAL A 33 -4.47 -6.58 3.36
N ASN A 34 -4.25 -6.90 4.64
CA ASN A 34 -3.02 -7.52 5.09
C ASN A 34 -2.80 -8.93 4.49
N ALA A 35 -3.87 -9.74 4.36
CA ALA A 35 -3.78 -11.04 3.72
C ALA A 35 -3.41 -10.93 2.22
N VAL A 36 -4.06 -10.01 1.50
CA VAL A 36 -3.71 -9.71 0.09
C VAL A 36 -2.26 -9.26 -0.03
N GLY A 37 -1.81 -8.36 0.86
CA GLY A 37 -0.41 -7.92 0.91
C GLY A 37 0.58 -9.08 1.08
N ARG A 38 0.24 -10.10 1.89
CA ARG A 38 1.06 -11.31 2.02
C ARG A 38 1.10 -12.16 0.76
N ILE A 39 -0.02 -12.31 0.07
CA ILE A 39 -0.07 -13.03 -1.21
C ILE A 39 0.86 -12.33 -2.22
N VAL A 40 0.75 -11.01 -2.35
CA VAL A 40 1.61 -10.23 -3.25
C VAL A 40 3.09 -10.37 -2.86
N ALA A 41 3.41 -10.29 -1.56
CA ALA A 41 4.79 -10.44 -1.08
C ALA A 41 5.42 -11.79 -1.42
N VAL A 42 4.63 -12.87 -1.49
CA VAL A 42 5.11 -14.18 -1.94
C VAL A 42 5.43 -14.17 -3.43
N PHE A 43 4.62 -13.51 -4.27
CA PHE A 43 4.81 -13.48 -5.73
C PHE A 43 5.88 -12.48 -6.21
N THR A 44 6.07 -11.37 -5.50
CA THR A 44 7.05 -10.33 -5.84
C THR A 44 8.46 -10.86 -6.17
N PRO A 45 9.12 -11.71 -5.35
CA PRO A 45 10.47 -12.20 -5.66
C PRO A 45 10.52 -13.04 -6.94
N TYR A 46 9.46 -13.81 -7.26
CA TYR A 46 9.39 -14.57 -8.50
C TYR A 46 9.34 -13.66 -9.73
N GLY A 47 8.53 -12.59 -9.67
CA GLY A 47 8.47 -11.58 -10.73
C GLY A 47 9.82 -10.89 -10.94
N VAL A 48 10.48 -10.48 -9.85
CA VAL A 48 11.80 -9.86 -9.89
C VAL A 48 12.86 -10.81 -10.47
N ALA A 49 12.85 -12.08 -10.06
CA ALA A 49 13.80 -13.08 -10.55
C ALA A 49 13.69 -13.28 -12.07
N ILE A 50 12.47 -13.34 -12.61
CA ILE A 50 12.24 -13.49 -14.05
C ILE A 50 12.75 -12.25 -14.81
N LEU A 51 12.44 -11.04 -14.31
CA LEU A 51 12.90 -9.80 -14.94
C LEU A 51 14.42 -9.70 -14.94
N LEU A 52 15.05 -10.05 -13.81
CA LEU A 52 16.51 -10.01 -13.68
C LEU A 52 17.20 -10.99 -14.64
N THR A 53 16.65 -12.20 -14.79
CA THR A 53 17.24 -13.26 -15.62
C THR A 53 17.14 -12.97 -17.12
N ARG A 54 16.03 -12.36 -17.59
CA ARG A 54 15.83 -12.07 -19.03
C ARG A 54 16.29 -10.68 -19.47
N TYR A 55 16.14 -9.66 -18.63
CA TYR A 55 16.24 -8.25 -19.04
C TYR A 55 17.22 -7.43 -18.17
N GLY A 56 17.89 -8.05 -17.21
CA GLY A 56 18.90 -7.41 -16.36
C GLY A 56 18.32 -6.52 -15.26
N SER A 57 19.21 -5.96 -14.44
CA SER A 57 18.86 -5.21 -13.22
C SER A 57 18.19 -3.86 -13.50
N VAL A 58 18.60 -3.16 -14.56
CA VAL A 58 18.04 -1.84 -14.93
C VAL A 58 16.53 -1.93 -15.17
N THR A 59 16.08 -2.99 -15.85
CA THR A 59 14.66 -3.22 -16.14
C THR A 59 13.84 -3.42 -14.87
N VAL A 60 14.39 -4.08 -13.84
CA VAL A 60 13.73 -4.24 -12.53
C VAL A 60 13.47 -2.88 -11.90
N PHE A 61 14.48 -2.00 -11.87
CA PHE A 61 14.33 -0.66 -11.30
C PHE A 61 13.32 0.20 -12.05
N ILE A 62 13.29 0.12 -13.38
CA ILE A 62 12.29 0.83 -14.20
C ILE A 62 10.87 0.34 -13.85
N VAL A 63 10.66 -0.98 -13.81
CA VAL A 63 9.34 -1.55 -13.50
C VAL A 63 8.89 -1.20 -12.09
N LEU A 64 9.77 -1.26 -11.09
CA LEU A 64 9.48 -0.82 -9.73
C LEU A 64 9.16 0.68 -9.68
N GLY A 65 9.89 1.51 -10.42
CA GLY A 65 9.64 2.94 -10.52
C GLY A 65 8.25 3.25 -11.11
N VAL A 66 7.89 2.59 -12.21
CA VAL A 66 6.56 2.72 -12.84
C VAL A 66 5.45 2.29 -11.87
N MET A 67 5.64 1.17 -11.16
CA MET A 67 4.67 0.71 -10.16
C MET A 67 4.46 1.72 -9.03
N LEU A 68 5.54 2.36 -8.56
CA LEU A 68 5.43 3.41 -7.54
C LEU A 68 4.70 4.65 -8.06
N VAL A 69 4.97 5.06 -9.31
CA VAL A 69 4.26 6.18 -9.94
C VAL A 69 2.78 5.86 -10.10
N LEU A 70 2.43 4.64 -10.53
CA LEU A 70 1.04 4.19 -10.63
C LEU A 70 0.36 4.20 -9.25
N CYS A 71 1.01 3.67 -8.21
CA CYS A 71 0.48 3.74 -6.84
C CYS A 71 0.26 5.19 -6.39
N ALA A 72 1.22 6.09 -6.67
CA ALA A 72 1.08 7.50 -6.35
C ALA A 72 -0.10 8.15 -7.10
N LEU A 73 -0.31 7.79 -8.36
CA LEU A 73 -1.41 8.31 -9.18
C LEU A 73 -2.77 7.78 -8.69
N ILE A 74 -2.86 6.49 -8.35
CA ILE A 74 -4.05 5.90 -7.74
C ILE A 74 -4.38 6.59 -6.42
N LEU A 75 -3.39 6.79 -5.53
CA LEU A 75 -3.59 7.53 -4.29
C LEU A 75 -3.89 9.00 -4.54
N PHE A 76 -3.38 9.61 -5.61
CA PHE A 76 -3.71 10.99 -5.94
C PHE A 76 -5.16 11.14 -6.42
N CYS A 77 -5.66 10.19 -7.22
CA CYS A 77 -7.02 10.23 -7.75
C CYS A 77 -8.09 9.67 -6.81
N PHE A 78 -7.78 8.59 -6.08
CA PHE A 78 -8.69 7.83 -5.22
C PHE A 78 -8.31 7.89 -3.74
N GLY A 79 -7.16 8.46 -3.39
CA GLY A 79 -6.77 8.62 -2.00
C GLY A 79 -7.71 9.61 -1.34
N ILE A 80 -8.57 9.09 -0.49
CA ILE A 80 -9.39 9.89 0.41
C ILE A 80 -8.40 10.49 1.42
N GLU A 81 -8.26 11.81 1.39
CA GLU A 81 -7.44 12.56 2.35
C GLU A 81 -8.15 12.47 3.72
N THR A 82 -7.68 11.57 4.59
CA THR A 82 -8.15 11.47 5.99
C THR A 82 -7.76 12.70 6.82
N ARG A 83 -6.94 13.61 6.26
CA ARG A 83 -6.51 14.83 6.91
C ARG A 83 -7.67 15.85 6.89
N LYS A 84 -8.24 16.11 8.07
CA LYS A 84 -9.28 17.13 8.39
C LYS A 84 -10.74 16.74 8.17
N VAL A 85 -11.06 15.48 7.90
CA VAL A 85 -12.45 14.98 7.89
C VAL A 85 -12.72 14.21 9.18
N SER A 86 -13.85 14.47 9.83
CA SER A 86 -14.19 13.77 11.07
C SER A 86 -14.42 12.28 10.78
N LEU A 87 -13.97 11.39 11.67
CA LEU A 87 -14.15 9.94 11.51
C LEU A 87 -15.64 9.54 11.37
N GLU A 88 -16.55 10.38 11.87
CA GLU A 88 -18.00 10.22 11.77
C GLU A 88 -18.50 10.40 10.33
N GLU A 89 -17.99 11.37 9.56
CA GLU A 89 -18.36 11.57 8.15
C GLU A 89 -17.84 10.46 7.22
N ILE A 90 -16.64 9.93 7.48
CA ILE A 90 -16.11 8.78 6.73
C ILE A 90 -16.94 7.52 7.02
N SER A 91 -17.39 7.35 8.27
CA SER A 91 -18.23 6.21 8.66
C SER A 91 -19.65 6.28 8.10
N ALA A 92 -20.15 7.47 7.76
CA ALA A 92 -21.47 7.68 7.18
C ALA A 92 -21.49 7.56 5.64
N LEU A 93 -20.33 7.65 4.98
CA LEU A 93 -20.19 7.56 3.52
C LEU A 93 -19.93 6.13 3.01
N ALA A 94 -19.50 5.22 3.90
CA ALA A 94 -19.18 3.82 3.60
C ALA A 94 -20.36 2.88 3.93
#